data_AF-A0A1V5USX5-F1
#
_entry.id   AF-A0A1V5USX5-F1
#
_cell.length_a   1.000
_cell.length_b   1.000
_cell.length_c   1.000
_cell.angle_alpha   90.00
_cell.angle_beta   90.00
_cell.angle_gamma   90.00
#
_symmetry.space_group_name_H-M   'P 1'
#
loop_
_entity.id
_entity.type
_entity.pdbx_description
1 polymer ?
#
loop_
_entity_poly.entity_id
_entity_poly.type
_entity_poly.pdbx_seq_one_letter_code
_entity_poly.pdbx_strand_id
1 'polypeptide(L)'
;MWSKKGGAPFKIGAPVSQWKNPTLKENLKNVDCTHLAVPGGLWIYNNTIVEPDGSLIMELNWSHQRIDNIYFYNNLIVAGTLRQYQDQWEKGGSSRYEYVNNRIWWQHTVPLVPSLKPQSLSDSGEVLPGFRKGNFRPAAWSPSAEVPGSPEKFPYVGAYQRGDEEIAPFQVKQENRKGE
;
A
#
# COMPACT_ATOMS: atom_id res chain seq x y z
N MET A 1 20.78 -3.44 -21.39
CA MET A 1 20.08 -2.19 -21.72
C MET A 1 18.71 -2.26 -21.05
N TRP A 2 18.51 -1.53 -19.95
CA TRP A 2 17.43 -1.73 -18.98
C TRP A 2 16.13 -1.11 -19.51
N SER A 3 15.23 -1.90 -20.10
CA SER A 3 13.94 -1.39 -20.55
C SER A 3 13.02 -1.08 -19.37
N LYS A 4 12.45 0.14 -19.38
CA LYS A 4 11.15 0.52 -18.76
C LYS A 4 10.83 -0.17 -17.42
N LYS A 5 11.46 0.23 -16.31
CA LYS A 5 10.91 -0.07 -14.98
C LYS A 5 9.70 0.84 -14.77
N GLY A 6 8.48 0.28 -14.85
CA GLY A 6 7.26 0.97 -14.39
C GLY A 6 7.42 1.46 -12.95
N GLY A 7 6.65 2.50 -12.60
CA GLY A 7 6.68 3.10 -11.27
C GLY A 7 6.18 2.14 -10.19
N ALA A 8 6.40 2.52 -8.93
CA ALA A 8 5.77 1.86 -7.79
C ALA A 8 5.32 2.91 -6.76
N PRO A 9 4.02 2.98 -6.43
CA PRO A 9 3.48 3.91 -5.44
C PRO A 9 4.09 3.67 -4.06
N PHE A 10 4.32 2.40 -3.70
CA PHE A 10 4.91 2.04 -2.42
C PHE A 10 6.31 1.48 -2.60
N LYS A 11 7.25 2.04 -1.84
CA LYS A 11 8.59 1.53 -1.68
C LYS A 11 8.73 1.03 -0.25
N ILE A 12 8.80 -0.29 -0.07
CA ILE A 12 8.80 -0.91 1.26
C ILE A 12 10.18 -1.51 1.51
N GLY A 13 10.81 -1.09 2.59
CA GLY A 13 12.21 -1.42 2.87
C GLY A 13 12.86 -0.41 3.83
N ALA A 14 13.87 -0.85 4.57
CA ALA A 14 14.76 0.04 5.32
C ALA A 14 16.21 -0.20 4.90
N PRO A 15 16.92 0.77 4.30
CA PRO A 15 18.30 0.58 3.87
C PRO A 15 19.20 0.08 5.00
N VAL A 16 19.99 -0.97 4.78
CA VAL A 16 20.90 -1.52 5.81
C VAL A 16 21.90 -0.47 6.33
N SER A 17 22.19 0.57 5.54
CA SER A 17 23.00 1.72 5.96
C SER A 17 22.46 2.45 7.19
N GLN A 18 21.15 2.33 7.51
CA GLN A 18 20.55 2.93 8.71
C GLN A 18 21.17 2.37 10.00
N TRP A 19 21.55 1.08 10.05
CA TRP A 19 22.24 0.48 11.21
C TRP A 19 23.69 0.93 11.36
N LYS A 20 24.26 1.46 10.28
CA LYS A 20 25.61 2.03 10.27
C LYS A 20 25.59 3.54 10.54
N ASN A 21 24.42 4.18 10.58
CA ASN A 21 24.28 5.60 10.84
C ASN A 21 24.61 5.91 12.31
N PRO A 22 25.64 6.74 12.60
CA PRO A 22 26.06 7.04 13.97
C PRO A 22 24.93 7.56 14.88
N THR A 23 24.00 8.32 14.33
CA THR A 23 22.88 8.91 15.09
C THR A 23 21.80 7.88 15.44
N LEU A 24 21.66 6.81 14.65
CA LEU A 24 20.63 5.78 14.83
C LEU A 24 21.17 4.49 15.41
N LYS A 25 22.49 4.28 15.37
CA LYS A 25 23.17 3.05 15.77
C LYS A 25 22.78 2.59 17.17
N GLU A 26 22.72 3.51 18.14
CA GLU A 26 22.34 3.17 19.52
C GLU A 26 20.85 2.79 19.64
N ASN A 27 19.97 3.43 18.87
CA ASN A 27 18.54 3.13 18.87
C ASN A 27 18.23 1.81 18.14
N LEU A 28 19.07 1.43 17.17
CA LEU A 28 18.87 0.25 16.33
C LEU A 28 19.70 -0.97 16.76
N LYS A 29 20.52 -0.87 17.83
CA LYS A 29 21.47 -1.93 18.23
C LYS A 29 20.85 -3.29 18.52
N ASN A 30 19.58 -3.32 18.92
CA ASN A 30 18.83 -4.54 19.21
C ASN A 30 17.76 -4.85 18.14
N VAL A 31 17.75 -4.10 17.03
CA VAL A 31 16.80 -4.31 15.92
C VAL A 31 17.49 -5.15 14.87
N ASP A 32 16.89 -6.29 14.52
CA ASP A 32 17.39 -7.16 13.45
C ASP A 32 17.19 -6.47 12.08
N CYS A 33 18.30 -6.20 11.38
CA CYS A 33 18.26 -5.54 10.07
C CYS A 33 17.79 -6.47 8.95
N THR A 34 17.78 -7.79 9.20
CA THR A 34 17.33 -8.82 8.27
C THR A 34 15.86 -9.17 8.45
N HIS A 35 15.26 -8.85 9.60
CA HIS A 35 13.82 -9.02 9.84
C HIS A 35 13.23 -7.86 10.63
N LEU A 36 12.39 -7.08 9.95
CA LEU A 36 11.65 -5.97 10.52
C LEU A 36 10.18 -6.36 10.69
N ALA A 37 9.76 -6.61 11.93
CA ALA A 37 8.36 -6.59 12.28
C ALA A 37 7.96 -5.15 12.61
N VAL A 38 7.14 -4.51 11.78
CA VAL A 38 6.64 -3.16 12.06
C VAL A 38 5.67 -3.26 13.26
N PRO A 39 5.98 -2.66 14.43
CA PRO A 39 5.06 -2.70 15.57
C PRO A 39 3.76 -1.97 15.22
N GLY A 40 2.62 -2.63 15.39
CA GLY A 40 1.32 -2.12 14.92
C GLY A 40 1.09 -2.28 13.41
N GLY A 41 2.11 -2.62 12.62
CA GLY A 41 2.06 -2.83 11.17
C GLY A 41 2.00 -1.56 10.32
N LEU A 42 2.14 -1.74 9.01
CA LEU A 42 1.98 -0.68 8.00
C LEU A 42 0.57 -0.73 7.42
N TRP A 43 -0.26 0.27 7.71
CA TRP A 43 -1.65 0.34 7.26
C TRP A 43 -1.78 1.28 6.06
N ILE A 44 -2.19 0.73 4.92
CA ILE A 44 -2.51 1.45 3.69
C ILE A 44 -4.03 1.39 3.57
N TYR A 45 -4.69 2.49 3.94
CA TYR A 45 -6.13 2.53 4.15
C TYR A 45 -6.81 3.64 3.36
N ASN A 46 -7.95 3.35 2.73
CA ASN A 46 -8.78 4.34 2.02
C ASN A 46 -8.07 5.11 0.90
N ASN A 47 -7.09 4.50 0.23
CA ASN A 47 -6.38 5.14 -0.87
C ASN A 47 -6.98 4.78 -2.24
N THR A 48 -6.84 5.70 -3.18
CA THR A 48 -6.95 5.41 -4.60
C THR A 48 -5.55 5.38 -5.19
N ILE A 49 -5.15 4.23 -5.72
CA ILE A 49 -3.81 3.97 -6.25
C ILE A 49 -3.92 3.62 -7.72
N VAL A 50 -3.20 4.37 -8.55
CA VAL A 50 -3.22 4.25 -10.02
C VAL A 50 -1.78 4.13 -10.53
N GLU A 51 -1.38 2.93 -10.91
CA GLU A 51 -0.08 2.60 -11.52
C GLU A 51 -0.27 1.47 -12.56
N PRO A 52 -1.02 1.72 -13.66
CA PRO A 52 -1.47 0.68 -14.58
C PRO A 52 -0.34 -0.05 -15.30
N ASP A 53 0.82 0.60 -15.48
CA ASP A 53 1.97 0.05 -16.20
C ASP A 53 3.09 -0.45 -15.27
N GLY A 54 2.94 -0.27 -13.96
CA GLY A 54 3.95 -0.56 -12.95
C GLY A 54 3.50 -1.55 -11.89
N SER A 55 4.24 -1.59 -10.78
CA SER A 55 3.95 -2.48 -9.66
C SER A 55 3.31 -1.71 -8.51
N LEU A 56 2.36 -2.30 -7.78
CA LEU A 56 1.86 -1.69 -6.54
C LEU A 56 3.00 -1.47 -5.53
N ILE A 57 3.90 -2.46 -5.40
CA ILE A 57 4.96 -2.48 -4.39
C ILE A 57 6.33 -2.73 -5.03
N MET A 58 7.29 -1.89 -4.64
CA MET A 58 8.71 -2.07 -4.86
C MET A 58 9.41 -2.35 -3.52
N GLU A 59 10.14 -3.45 -3.45
CA GLU A 59 10.91 -3.83 -2.26
C GLU A 59 12.34 -3.28 -2.36
N LEU A 60 12.81 -2.53 -1.37
CA LEU A 60 14.11 -1.82 -1.47
C LEU A 60 15.34 -2.70 -1.22
N ASN A 61 15.19 -3.85 -0.56
CA ASN A 61 16.31 -4.73 -0.15
C ASN A 61 16.10 -6.21 -0.53
N TRP A 62 15.24 -6.44 -1.53
CA TRP A 62 14.84 -7.69 -2.20
C TRP A 62 15.29 -9.04 -1.60
N SER A 63 16.60 -9.33 -1.49
CA SER A 63 17.13 -10.64 -1.09
C SER A 63 17.42 -10.83 0.41
N HIS A 64 17.53 -9.77 1.22
CA HIS A 64 18.15 -9.90 2.57
C HIS A 64 17.33 -9.37 3.74
N GLN A 65 16.22 -8.68 3.47
CA GLN A 65 15.41 -8.07 4.51
C GLN A 65 13.96 -8.52 4.38
N ARG A 66 13.45 -9.14 5.44
CA ARG A 66 12.03 -9.43 5.61
C ARG A 66 11.32 -8.30 6.30
N ILE A 67 10.17 -7.86 5.77
CA ILE A 67 9.30 -6.88 6.43
C ILE A 67 7.91 -7.47 6.60
N ASP A 68 7.42 -7.51 7.84
CA ASP A 68 6.14 -8.14 8.18
C ASP A 68 5.06 -7.12 8.58
N ASN A 69 3.79 -7.58 8.48
CA ASN A 69 2.57 -6.91 8.95
C ASN A 69 2.20 -5.70 8.07
N ILE A 70 1.86 -5.98 6.81
CA ILE A 70 1.44 -4.96 5.84
C ILE A 70 -0.04 -5.16 5.52
N TYR A 71 -0.81 -4.10 5.70
CA TYR A 71 -2.26 -4.14 5.69
C TYR A 71 -2.80 -3.19 4.62
N PHE A 72 -3.58 -3.72 3.67
CA PHE A 72 -4.26 -2.92 2.66
C PHE A 72 -5.76 -3.03 2.89
N TYR A 73 -6.41 -1.96 3.37
CA TYR A 73 -7.87 -1.99 3.56
C TYR A 73 -8.60 -0.87 2.82
N ASN A 74 -9.77 -1.18 2.27
CA ASN A 74 -10.64 -0.22 1.57
C ASN A 74 -9.96 0.58 0.45
N ASN A 75 -8.95 0.03 -0.21
CA ASN A 75 -8.28 0.73 -1.30
C ASN A 75 -8.95 0.45 -2.65
N LEU A 76 -8.89 1.45 -3.52
CA LEU A 76 -9.13 1.32 -4.95
C LEU A 76 -7.79 1.20 -5.64
N ILE A 77 -7.52 0.07 -6.31
CA ILE A 77 -6.20 -0.20 -6.87
C ILE A 77 -6.32 -0.57 -8.34
N VAL A 78 -5.64 0.20 -9.19
CA VAL A 78 -5.39 -0.12 -10.59
C VAL A 78 -3.88 -0.22 -10.76
N ALA A 79 -3.34 -1.42 -10.94
CA ALA A 79 -1.89 -1.64 -11.01
C ALA A 79 -1.49 -2.60 -12.15
N GLY A 80 -0.31 -2.48 -12.73
CA GLY A 80 0.17 -3.45 -13.73
C GLY A 80 0.43 -4.83 -13.11
N THR A 81 1.13 -4.85 -11.99
CA THR A 81 1.41 -6.06 -11.18
C THR A 81 1.36 -5.72 -9.69
N LEU A 82 1.23 -6.74 -8.83
CA LEU A 82 1.30 -6.53 -7.38
C LEU A 82 2.71 -6.13 -6.92
N ARG A 83 3.74 -6.76 -7.48
CA ARG A 83 5.14 -6.56 -7.05
C ARG A 83 6.07 -6.52 -8.25
N GLN A 84 7.10 -5.68 -8.16
CA GLN A 84 8.07 -5.48 -9.24
C GLN A 84 8.98 -6.69 -9.48
N TYR A 85 9.16 -7.56 -8.49
CA TYR A 85 10.06 -8.72 -8.56
C TYR A 85 9.39 -9.92 -7.86
N GLN A 86 9.22 -11.04 -8.57
CA GLN A 86 8.76 -12.28 -7.96
C GLN A 86 9.89 -12.91 -7.12
N ASP A 87 9.55 -13.41 -5.93
CA ASP A 87 10.41 -14.17 -5.03
C ASP A 87 11.16 -15.28 -5.78
N GLN A 88 12.39 -15.03 -6.21
CA GLN A 88 13.28 -16.06 -6.74
C GLN A 88 14.57 -16.20 -5.93
N TRP A 89 14.79 -15.34 -4.93
CA TRP A 89 16.07 -15.26 -4.22
C TRP A 89 15.85 -15.05 -2.73
N GLU A 90 16.12 -16.12 -1.96
CA GLU A 90 16.20 -16.15 -0.49
C GLU A 90 14.92 -15.77 0.26
N LYS A 91 14.85 -16.04 1.58
CA LYS A 91 13.67 -15.80 2.45
C LYS A 91 13.38 -14.30 2.70
N GLY A 92 13.93 -13.41 1.88
CA GLY A 92 13.78 -11.95 1.97
C GLY A 92 12.46 -11.46 1.36
N GLY A 93 12.20 -10.16 1.49
CA GLY A 93 11.01 -9.51 0.93
C GLY A 93 9.92 -9.19 1.95
N SER A 94 8.89 -8.50 1.49
CA SER A 94 7.75 -8.18 2.33
C SER A 94 6.84 -9.41 2.47
N SER A 95 6.42 -9.72 3.70
CA SER A 95 5.69 -10.94 4.03
C SER A 95 4.55 -10.62 5.02
N ARG A 96 3.59 -11.53 5.17
CA ARG A 96 2.37 -11.34 6.00
C ARG A 96 1.55 -10.12 5.60
N TYR A 97 0.87 -10.27 4.48
CA TYR A 97 -0.09 -9.30 3.98
C TYR A 97 -1.50 -9.64 4.41
N GLU A 98 -2.26 -8.60 4.78
CA GLU A 98 -3.71 -8.70 4.89
C GLU A 98 -4.36 -7.73 3.91
N TYR A 99 -5.43 -8.21 3.28
CA TYR A 99 -6.20 -7.44 2.33
C TYR A 99 -7.67 -7.58 2.68
N VAL A 100 -8.35 -6.47 2.95
CA VAL A 100 -9.77 -6.44 3.35
C VAL A 100 -10.48 -5.32 2.61
N ASN A 101 -11.63 -5.63 2.02
CA ASN A 101 -12.53 -4.66 1.35
C ASN A 101 -11.88 -3.79 0.26
N ASN A 102 -10.79 -4.24 -0.36
CA ASN A 102 -10.23 -3.55 -1.52
C ASN A 102 -11.05 -3.85 -2.77
N ARG A 103 -11.02 -2.94 -3.74
CA ARG A 103 -11.44 -3.19 -5.13
C ARG A 103 -10.21 -3.04 -5.99
N ILE A 104 -9.83 -4.13 -6.66
CA ILE A 104 -8.52 -4.20 -7.30
C ILE A 104 -8.65 -4.69 -8.73
N TRP A 105 -7.95 -4.04 -9.64
CA TRP A 105 -7.70 -4.53 -10.97
C TRP A 105 -6.20 -4.56 -11.22
N TRP A 106 -5.72 -5.61 -11.88
CA TRP A 106 -4.34 -5.67 -12.34
C TRP A 106 -4.18 -6.32 -13.71
N GLN A 107 -3.12 -5.93 -14.42
CA GLN A 107 -2.86 -6.38 -15.78
C GLN A 107 -2.20 -7.77 -15.86
N HIS A 108 -1.29 -8.09 -14.94
CA HIS A 108 -0.53 -9.34 -14.96
C HIS A 108 -0.87 -10.23 -13.76
N THR A 109 -1.49 -11.38 -14.03
CA THR A 109 -2.03 -12.31 -13.03
C THR A 109 -1.01 -13.37 -12.60
N VAL A 110 0.13 -13.02 -12.00
CA VAL A 110 1.03 -14.06 -11.42
C VAL A 110 1.89 -13.57 -10.24
N PRO A 111 1.93 -14.27 -9.09
CA PRO A 111 1.00 -15.31 -8.63
C PRO A 111 -0.25 -14.65 -8.02
N LEU A 112 -1.40 -15.32 -8.17
CA LEU A 112 -2.63 -14.94 -7.49
C LEU A 112 -2.44 -15.10 -5.97
N VAL A 113 -2.37 -14.00 -5.23
CA VAL A 113 -2.48 -14.05 -3.77
C VAL A 113 -3.92 -14.47 -3.44
N PRO A 114 -4.15 -15.63 -2.80
CA PRO A 114 -5.51 -16.17 -2.62
C PRO A 114 -6.47 -15.19 -1.92
N SER A 115 -5.96 -14.43 -0.95
CA SER A 115 -6.73 -13.41 -0.23
C SER A 115 -7.16 -12.23 -1.10
N LEU A 116 -6.45 -11.96 -2.20
CA LEU A 116 -6.79 -10.89 -3.14
C LEU A 116 -7.87 -11.29 -4.14
N LYS A 117 -7.96 -12.57 -4.50
CA LYS A 117 -8.92 -13.07 -5.50
C LYS A 117 -10.37 -12.58 -5.30
N PRO A 118 -10.98 -12.62 -4.10
CA PRO A 118 -12.35 -12.12 -3.91
C PRO A 118 -12.50 -10.60 -4.00
N GLN A 119 -11.38 -9.86 -3.98
CA GLN A 119 -11.30 -8.40 -4.05
C GLN A 119 -10.90 -7.91 -5.45
N SER A 120 -10.59 -8.85 -6.36
CA SER A 120 -10.21 -8.58 -7.74
C SER A 120 -11.43 -8.42 -8.64
N LEU A 121 -11.41 -7.37 -9.46
CA LEU A 121 -12.40 -7.08 -10.49
C LEU A 121 -11.82 -7.36 -11.88
N SER A 122 -12.69 -7.70 -12.82
CA SER A 122 -12.31 -8.00 -14.21
C SER A 122 -11.88 -6.77 -14.99
N ASP A 123 -12.37 -5.59 -14.62
CA ASP A 123 -12.13 -4.35 -15.34
C ASP A 123 -11.67 -3.21 -14.44
N SER A 124 -10.73 -2.40 -14.93
CA SER A 124 -10.25 -1.20 -14.25
C SER A 124 -11.33 -0.12 -14.12
N GLY A 125 -12.30 -0.09 -15.04
CA GLY A 125 -13.48 0.78 -14.97
C GLY A 125 -14.48 0.39 -13.88
N GLU A 126 -14.47 -0.86 -13.40
CA GLU A 126 -15.26 -1.28 -12.24
C GLU A 126 -14.62 -0.84 -10.92
N VAL A 127 -13.28 -0.77 -10.87
CA VAL A 127 -12.54 -0.23 -9.72
C VAL A 127 -12.71 1.30 -9.66
N LEU A 128 -12.48 1.97 -10.78
CA LEU A 128 -12.54 3.41 -10.93
C LEU A 128 -13.46 3.78 -12.11
N PRO A 129 -14.75 4.07 -11.84
CA PRO A 129 -15.67 4.52 -12.88
C PRO A 129 -15.11 5.73 -13.65
N GLY A 130 -15.11 5.64 -14.98
CA GLY A 130 -14.56 6.67 -15.85
C GLY A 130 -13.04 6.60 -16.10
N PHE A 131 -12.33 5.62 -15.51
CA PHE A 131 -10.88 5.42 -15.69
C PHE A 131 -10.47 5.31 -17.15
N ARG A 132 -11.15 4.46 -17.93
CA ARG A 132 -10.88 4.28 -19.38
C ARG A 132 -11.06 5.57 -20.21
N LYS A 133 -11.80 6.56 -19.69
CA LYS A 133 -12.05 7.85 -20.34
C LYS A 133 -11.13 8.96 -19.80
N GLY A 134 -10.22 8.64 -18.89
CA GLY A 134 -9.37 9.62 -18.20
C GLY A 134 -10.13 10.55 -17.24
N ASN A 135 -11.38 10.24 -16.90
CA ASN A 135 -12.25 11.06 -16.07
C ASN A 135 -12.80 10.26 -14.89
N PHE A 136 -11.93 9.96 -13.93
CA PHE A 136 -12.21 9.13 -12.76
C PHE A 136 -12.22 9.94 -11.45
N ARG A 137 -12.35 11.28 -11.55
CA ARG A 137 -12.56 12.12 -10.37
C ARG A 137 -13.95 11.78 -9.80
N PRO A 138 -14.07 11.43 -8.50
CA PRO A 138 -15.36 11.10 -7.93
C PRO A 138 -16.31 12.31 -8.00
N ALA A 139 -17.50 12.10 -8.56
CA ALA A 139 -18.58 13.09 -8.57
C ALA A 139 -19.28 13.19 -7.20
N ALA A 140 -19.25 12.10 -6.43
CA ALA A 140 -19.71 12.02 -5.06
C ALA A 140 -18.76 11.13 -4.25
N TRP A 141 -18.53 11.49 -2.98
CA TRP A 141 -17.74 10.70 -2.05
C TRP A 141 -18.56 9.51 -1.56
N SER A 142 -18.03 8.30 -1.70
CA SER A 142 -18.60 7.12 -1.06
C SER A 142 -17.94 6.89 0.30
N PRO A 143 -18.69 6.58 1.35
CA PRO A 143 -18.10 6.22 2.63
C PRO A 143 -17.29 4.92 2.50
N SER A 144 -16.20 4.84 3.26
CA SER A 144 -15.41 3.62 3.38
C SER A 144 -16.18 2.53 4.10
N ALA A 145 -16.02 1.27 3.69
CA ALA A 145 -16.59 0.13 4.40
C ALA A 145 -15.97 -0.01 5.80
N GLU A 146 -16.68 -0.62 6.73
CA GLU A 146 -16.09 -0.94 8.04
C GLU A 146 -14.99 -2.00 7.88
N VAL A 147 -13.89 -1.84 8.64
CA VAL A 147 -12.84 -2.85 8.73
C VAL A 147 -12.85 -3.43 10.14
N PRO A 148 -13.05 -4.75 10.31
CA PRO A 148 -13.03 -5.37 11.63
C PRO A 148 -11.73 -5.08 12.38
N GLY A 149 -11.85 -4.59 13.62
CA GLY A 149 -10.69 -4.30 14.47
C GLY A 149 -9.87 -3.06 14.06
N SER A 150 -10.30 -2.29 13.05
CA SER A 150 -9.63 -1.01 12.76
C SER A 150 -9.88 -0.01 13.88
N PRO A 151 -8.86 0.75 14.33
CA PRO A 151 -9.07 1.82 15.30
C PRO A 151 -10.03 2.88 14.75
N GLU A 152 -11.01 3.30 15.56
CA GLU A 152 -12.04 4.31 15.17
C GLU A 152 -11.43 5.65 14.71
N LYS A 153 -10.18 5.91 15.09
CA LYS A 153 -9.40 7.09 14.73
C LYS A 153 -8.00 6.67 14.35
N PHE A 154 -7.59 7.02 13.14
CA PHE A 154 -6.17 7.05 12.81
C PHE A 154 -5.63 8.42 13.22
N PRO A 155 -4.59 8.51 14.07
CA PRO A 155 -3.82 9.74 14.15
C PRO A 155 -3.19 9.96 12.77
N TYR A 156 -3.72 10.93 12.02
CA TYR A 156 -3.21 11.26 10.70
C TYR A 156 -1.80 11.84 10.83
N VAL A 157 -0.81 11.12 10.32
CA VAL A 157 0.56 11.62 10.11
C VAL A 157 0.76 11.68 8.59
N GLY A 158 0.15 12.68 7.96
CA GLY A 158 0.12 12.80 6.51
C GLY A 158 1.48 13.14 5.89
N ALA A 159 1.88 12.37 4.89
CA ALA A 159 2.93 12.76 3.96
C ALA A 159 2.30 13.50 2.77
N TYR A 160 2.60 14.81 2.68
CA TYR A 160 2.45 15.74 1.56
C TYR A 160 1.04 16.16 1.09
N GLN A 161 0.77 17.46 1.34
CA GLN A 161 -0.38 18.30 0.97
C GLN A 161 -0.33 18.81 -0.47
N ARG A 162 -1.47 19.24 -1.01
CA ARG A 162 -1.53 20.05 -2.24
C ARG A 162 -1.08 21.49 -1.97
N GLY A 163 -0.57 22.15 -3.01
CA GLY A 163 0.25 23.37 -2.93
C GLY A 163 -0.41 24.64 -2.37
N ASP A 164 -1.68 24.60 -1.99
CA ASP A 164 -2.45 25.70 -1.43
C ASP A 164 -3.34 25.31 -0.22
N GLU A 165 -3.22 24.07 0.29
CA GLU A 165 -4.03 23.59 1.43
C GLU A 165 -3.31 23.82 2.78
N GLU A 166 -4.02 24.39 3.75
CA GLU A 166 -3.57 24.54 5.14
C GLU A 166 -3.53 23.16 5.86
N ILE A 167 -2.52 22.96 6.71
CA ILE A 167 -2.23 21.69 7.39
C ILE A 167 -3.38 21.33 8.37
N ALA A 168 -4.13 20.28 8.06
CA ALA A 168 -5.37 19.89 8.74
C ALA A 168 -5.28 19.86 10.28
N PRO A 169 -6.23 20.48 11.01
CA PRO A 169 -6.37 20.27 12.45
C PRO A 169 -7.52 19.31 12.79
N PHE A 170 -7.69 18.15 12.12
CA PHE A 170 -8.68 17.17 12.61
C PHE A 170 -8.25 15.70 12.44
N GLN A 171 -8.33 14.97 13.56
CA GLN A 171 -8.35 13.50 13.59
C GLN A 171 -9.60 13.03 12.84
N VAL A 172 -9.42 12.28 11.75
CA VAL A 172 -10.57 11.72 11.01
C VAL A 172 -11.18 10.60 11.84
N LYS A 173 -12.41 10.81 12.33
CA LYS A 173 -13.29 9.74 12.82
C LYS A 173 -13.88 9.02 11.62
N GLN A 174 -13.95 7.70 11.65
CA GLN A 174 -14.75 6.95 10.69
C GLN A 174 -16.24 7.30 10.90
N GLU A 175 -16.87 7.94 9.91
CA GLU A 175 -18.31 8.22 9.95
C GLU A 175 -19.10 7.03 9.42
N ASN A 176 -19.81 6.34 10.33
CA ASN A 176 -20.88 5.42 9.96
C ASN A 176 -22.15 6.22 9.65
N ARG A 177 -22.33 6.63 8.40
CA ARG A 177 -23.63 7.17 7.98
C ARG A 177 -24.57 6.02 7.63
N LYS A 178 -25.59 5.83 8.46
CA LYS A 178 -26.75 5.01 8.10
C LYS A 178 -27.43 5.66 6.88
N GLY A 179 -27.72 4.84 5.87
CA GLY A 179 -28.27 5.31 4.61
C GLY A 179 -29.60 6.06 4.78
N GLU A 180 -29.71 7.15 4.03
CA GLU A 180 -30.96 7.78 3.60
C GLU A 180 -30.95 7.88 2.07
#